data_AF-A0A8H9ZPL1-F1
#
_entry.id   AF-A0A8H9ZPL1-F1
#
_cell.length_a   1.000
_cell.length_b   1.000
_cell.length_c   1.000
_cell.angle_alpha   90.00
_cell.angle_beta   90.00
_cell.angle_gamma   90.00
#
_symmetry.space_group_name_H-M   'P 1'
#
loop_
_entity.id
_entity.type
_entity.pdbx_description
1 polymer ?
#
loop_
_entity_poly.entity_id
_entity_poly.type
_entity_poly.pdbx_seq_one_letter_code
_entity_poly.pdbx_strand_id
1 'polypeptide(L)'
;MTEITTEQTNQLELLATLGYDTAATKVAVAFIQNDPFKHRLFIQQYSRVYSETDIVARATKAVQESVEAITVLSETTATDTADK
;
A
#
# COMPACT_ATOMS: atom_id res chain seq x y z
N MET A 1 11.51 15.09 -24.88
CA MET A 1 11.12 14.95 -23.46
C MET A 1 10.74 13.50 -23.26
N THR A 2 11.39 12.80 -22.34
CA THR A 2 10.99 11.44 -21.96
C THR A 2 9.83 11.56 -20.98
N GLU A 3 8.67 11.02 -21.33
CA GLU A 3 7.48 11.07 -20.50
C GLU A 3 7.66 10.15 -19.27
N ILE A 4 7.23 10.61 -18.10
CA ILE A 4 7.25 9.81 -16.87
C ILE A 4 6.13 8.77 -16.98
N THR A 5 6.45 7.49 -16.80
CA THR A 5 5.44 6.43 -16.85
C THR A 5 4.52 6.47 -15.63
N THR A 6 3.36 5.82 -15.72
CA THR A 6 2.45 5.66 -14.57
C THR A 6 3.15 4.99 -13.40
N GLU A 7 3.97 3.94 -13.62
CA GLU A 7 4.71 3.32 -12.53
C GLU A 7 5.72 4.27 -11.89
N GLN A 8 6.44 5.06 -12.70
CA GLN A 8 7.39 6.03 -12.18
C GLN A 8 6.67 7.12 -11.36
N THR A 9 5.49 7.55 -11.79
CA THR A 9 4.66 8.50 -11.03
C THR A 9 4.25 7.91 -9.68
N ASN A 10 3.79 6.65 -9.65
CA ASN A 10 3.41 5.96 -8.41
C ASN A 10 4.62 5.76 -7.47
N GLN A 11 5.78 5.44 -8.02
CA GLN A 11 7.03 5.30 -7.26
C GLN A 11 7.46 6.63 -6.62
N LEU A 12 7.31 7.75 -7.34
CA LEU A 12 7.59 9.09 -6.82
C LEU A 12 6.60 9.50 -5.73
N GLU A 13 5.31 9.22 -5.90
CA GLU A 13 4.28 9.44 -4.87
C GLU A 13 4.59 8.64 -3.59
N LEU A 14 4.99 7.38 -3.75
CA LEU A 14 5.36 6.51 -2.63
C LEU A 14 6.55 7.07 -1.85
N LEU A 15 7.62 7.45 -2.56
CA LEU A 15 8.81 8.05 -1.95
C LEU A 15 8.48 9.34 -1.20
N ALA A 16 7.67 10.22 -1.80
CA ALA A 16 7.25 11.46 -1.16
C ALA A 16 6.41 11.21 0.11
N THR A 17 5.49 10.24 0.05
CA THR A 17 4.63 9.86 1.18
C THR A 17 5.43 9.33 2.36
N LEU A 18 6.52 8.60 2.09
CA LEU A 18 7.39 8.02 3.10
C LEU A 18 8.54 8.96 3.53
N GLY A 19 8.46 10.24 3.19
CA GLY A 19 9.50 11.21 3.56
C GLY A 19 10.89 10.87 2.97
N TYR A 20 10.91 10.17 1.83
CA TYR A 20 12.11 9.65 1.17
C TYR A 20 12.90 8.62 2.01
N ASP A 21 12.28 8.02 3.03
CA ASP A 21 12.90 6.97 3.82
C ASP A 21 13.03 5.67 3.01
N THR A 22 14.27 5.24 2.77
CA THR A 22 14.56 4.06 1.94
C THR A 22 14.23 2.74 2.63
N ALA A 23 14.20 2.67 3.96
CA ALA A 23 13.83 1.46 4.70
C ALA A 23 12.32 1.25 4.67
N ALA A 24 11.55 2.31 4.92
CA ALA A 24 10.09 2.30 4.77
C ALA A 24 9.69 2.02 3.32
N THR A 25 10.42 2.59 2.35
CA THR A 25 10.16 2.35 0.92
C THR A 25 10.34 0.87 0.57
N LYS A 26 11.38 0.20 1.09
CA LYS A 26 11.58 -1.25 0.88
C LYS A 26 10.41 -2.07 1.40
N VAL A 27 9.89 -1.73 2.58
CA VAL A 27 8.71 -2.40 3.18
C VAL A 27 7.49 -2.22 2.29
N ALA A 28 7.21 -1.00 1.85
CA ALA A 28 6.05 -0.71 1.01
C ALA A 28 6.15 -1.34 -0.38
N VAL A 29 7.30 -1.25 -1.05
CA VAL A 29 7.51 -1.84 -2.39
C VAL A 29 7.36 -3.35 -2.37
N ALA A 30 7.85 -4.03 -1.31
CA ALA A 30 7.70 -5.48 -1.17
C ALA A 30 6.23 -5.92 -1.11
N PHE A 31 5.35 -5.10 -0.51
CA PHE A 31 3.91 -5.32 -0.49
C PHE A 31 3.24 -4.94 -1.82
N ILE A 32 3.55 -3.76 -2.37
CA ILE A 32 2.89 -3.17 -3.53
C ILE A 32 3.16 -3.97 -4.81
N GLN A 33 4.40 -4.43 -5.04
CA GLN A 33 4.78 -5.22 -6.23
C GLN A 33 4.31 -4.61 -7.58
N ASN A 34 4.30 -3.28 -7.69
CA ASN A 34 3.73 -2.50 -8.81
C ASN A 34 2.22 -2.71 -9.08
N ASP A 35 1.49 -3.32 -8.16
CA ASP A 35 0.03 -3.43 -8.23
C ASP A 35 -0.60 -2.05 -7.91
N PRO A 36 -1.38 -1.46 -8.86
CA PRO A 36 -1.97 -0.13 -8.65
C PRO A 36 -2.97 -0.09 -7.49
N PHE A 37 -3.70 -1.17 -7.24
CA PHE A 37 -4.65 -1.25 -6.14
C PHE A 37 -3.92 -1.32 -4.80
N LYS A 38 -2.91 -2.18 -4.66
CA LYS A 38 -2.10 -2.26 -3.44
C LYS A 38 -1.34 -0.96 -3.16
N HIS A 39 -0.87 -0.26 -4.20
CA HIS A 39 -0.27 1.07 -4.07
C HIS A 39 -1.25 2.05 -3.43
N ARG A 40 -2.44 2.22 -4.02
CA ARG A 40 -3.46 3.12 -3.47
C ARG A 40 -3.87 2.75 -2.06
N LEU A 41 -4.06 1.46 -1.79
CA LEU A 41 -4.43 0.95 -0.48
C LEU A 41 -3.35 1.27 0.55
N PHE A 42 -2.08 1.03 0.22
CA PHE A 42 -0.96 1.34 1.11
C PHE A 42 -0.94 2.83 1.47
N ILE A 43 -1.06 3.73 0.50
CA ILE A 43 -1.06 5.18 0.73
C ILE A 43 -2.20 5.60 1.67
N GLN A 44 -3.40 5.03 1.47
CA GLN A 44 -4.55 5.28 2.34
C GLN A 44 -4.33 4.78 3.76
N GLN A 45 -3.83 3.56 3.92
CA GLN A 45 -3.58 2.97 5.24
C GLN A 45 -2.43 3.68 5.96
N TYR A 46 -1.33 3.99 5.26
CA TYR A 46 -0.23 4.79 5.82
C TYR A 46 -0.72 6.12 6.35
N SER A 47 -1.59 6.81 5.60
CA SER A 47 -2.17 8.08 6.02
C SER A 47 -2.99 7.97 7.31
N ARG A 48 -3.61 6.81 7.61
CA ARG A 48 -4.45 6.58 8.80
C ARG A 48 -3.67 6.12 10.03
N VAL A 49 -2.49 5.54 9.86
CA VAL A 49 -1.65 5.10 10.98
C VAL A 49 -0.97 6.30 11.64
N TYR A 50 -1.57 6.84 12.69
CA TYR A 50 -0.97 7.93 13.49
C TYR A 50 -0.38 7.45 14.83
N SER A 51 -0.50 6.15 15.14
CA SER A 51 0.01 5.59 16.41
C SER A 51 1.53 5.47 16.45
N GLU A 52 2.17 5.42 15.28
CA GLU A 52 3.61 5.21 15.16
C GLU A 52 4.33 6.53 14.85
N THR A 53 5.37 6.84 15.62
CA THR A 53 6.22 8.02 15.38
C THR A 53 7.37 7.75 14.40
N ASP A 54 7.80 6.49 14.30
CA ASP A 54 8.83 6.06 13.36
C ASP A 54 8.21 5.74 11.99
N ILE A 55 8.82 6.24 10.91
CA ILE A 55 8.30 6.12 9.54
C ILE A 55 8.28 4.65 9.10
N VAL A 56 9.30 3.86 9.48
CA VAL A 56 9.41 2.44 9.11
C VAL A 56 8.38 1.61 9.88
N ALA A 57 8.20 1.87 11.18
CA ALA A 57 7.15 1.25 12.00
C ALA A 57 5.76 1.57 11.44
N ARG A 58 5.51 2.83 11.08
CA ARG A 58 4.27 3.28 10.44
C ARG A 58 4.01 2.56 9.12
N ALA A 59 5.03 2.46 8.26
CA ALA A 59 4.94 1.73 6.99
C ALA A 59 4.66 0.24 7.20
N THR A 60 5.33 -0.38 8.17
CA THR A 60 5.12 -1.79 8.51
C THR A 60 3.69 -2.05 8.96
N LYS A 61 3.16 -1.19 9.84
CA LYS A 61 1.78 -1.28 10.29
C LYS A 61 0.77 -1.03 9.17
N ALA A 62 1.03 -0.05 8.31
CA ALA A 62 0.20 0.20 7.14
C ALA A 62 0.14 -1.01 6.19
N VAL A 63 1.25 -1.73 6.00
CA VAL A 63 1.27 -2.99 5.25
C VAL A 63 0.42 -4.06 5.94
N GLN A 64 0.55 -4.24 7.25
CA GLN A 64 -0.25 -5.21 8.01
C GLN A 64 -1.75 -4.93 7.86
N GLU A 65 -2.17 -3.69 8.12
CA GLU A 65 -3.59 -3.30 8.00
C GLU A 65 -4.07 -3.39 6.54
N SER A 66 -3.20 -3.21 5.54
CA SER A 66 -3.55 -3.40 4.13
C SER A 66 -3.80 -4.87 3.78
N VAL A 67 -2.98 -5.79 4.33
CA VAL A 67 -3.18 -7.24 4.17
C VAL A 67 -4.48 -7.70 4.84
N GLU A 68 -4.76 -7.20 6.04
CA GLU A 68 -6.03 -7.46 6.73
C GLU A 68 -7.23 -6.95 5.93
N ALA A 69 -7.15 -5.72 5.41
CA ALA A 69 -8.20 -5.15 4.56
C ALA A 69 -8.44 -5.99 3.30
N ILE A 70 -7.39 -6.43 2.60
CA ILE A 70 -7.52 -7.30 1.43
C ILE A 70 -8.19 -8.62 1.79
N THR A 71 -7.83 -9.20 2.94
CA THR A 71 -8.44 -10.45 3.43
C THR A 71 -9.95 -10.28 3.60
N VAL A 72 -10.39 -9.25 4.33
CA VAL A 72 -11.81 -8.94 4.55
C VAL A 72 -12.56 -8.68 3.23
N LEU A 73 -11.94 -7.95 2.31
CA LEU A 73 -12.53 -7.68 0.99
C LEU A 73 -12.65 -8.94 0.13
N SER A 74 -11.70 -9.87 0.23
CA SER A 74 -11.69 -11.13 -0.52
C SER A 74 -12.65 -12.16 0.07
N GLU A 75 -12.91 -12.12 1.37
CA GLU A 75 -13.96 -12.95 2.01
C GLU A 75 -15.35 -12.55 1.51
N THR A 76 -15.58 -11.27 1.20
CA THR A 76 -16.86 -10.77 0.68
C THR A 76 -17.16 -11.27 -0.73
N THR A 77 -16.14 -11.57 -1.55
CA THR A 77 -16.35 -12.08 -2.92
C THR A 77 -16.62 -13.59 -2.97
N ALA A 78 -16.41 -14.32 -1.87
CA ALA A 78 -16.62 -15.77 -1.81
C ALA A 78 -18.07 -16.18 -1.50
N THR A 79 -18.92 -15.27 -1.02
CA THR A 79 -20.29 -15.59 -0.60
C THR A 79 -21.35 -15.42 -1.69
N ASP A 80 -20.99 -14.96 -2.89
CA ASP A 80 -21.94 -14.70 -4.00
C ASP A 80 -21.99 -15.82 -5.07
N THR A 81 -21.41 -17.00 -4.84
CA THR A 81 -21.45 -18.14 -5.80
C THR A 81 -21.92 -19.45 -5.18
N ALA A 82 -22.76 -19.39 -4.15
CA ALA A 82 -23.37 -20.58 -3.54
C ALA A 82 -24.91 -20.55 -3.61
N ASP A 83 -25.48 -20.14 -4.76
CA ASP A 83 -26.86 -20.49 -5.10
C ASP A 83 -27.07 -20.42 -6.63
N LYS A 84 -26.81 -21.52 -7.34
CA LYS A 84 -27.42 -21.85 -8.62
C LYS A 84 -27.28 -23.32 -8.99
#